data_AF-A0A382J4G0-F1
#
_entry.id   AF-A0A382J4G0-F1
#
_cell.length_a   1.000
_cell.length_b   1.000
_cell.length_c   1.000
_cell.angle_alpha   90.00
_cell.angle_beta   90.00
_cell.angle_gamma   90.00
#
_symmetry.space_group_name_H-M   'P 1'
#
loop_
_entity.id
_entity.type
_entity.pdbx_description
1 polymer ?
#
loop_
_entity_poly.entity_id
_entity_poly.type
_entity_poly.pdbx_seq_one_letter_code
_entity_poly.pdbx_strand_id
1 'polypeptide(L)'
;MYTPSHILSLATAFLTVATSLAALSQNAKAVESSPLVYLEQNWDAEMRANYYYQPQGSRLIPQKWFGALEQADNIELFATRENLERFGILFADIKPKSGHLPKNLELDFELPIGFAIDPVESLTWTSRPNTGHMLGLTCSACHTSNVVVNGTTMVVDGAPSMFDFTSFMTALSDSVMAHYPYYKDQDPNQNLSGLNPKFETFAKRVLGDDHKTIYHYQERLNKLANEFVKFADRFIHET
;
A
#
# COMPACT_ATOMS: atom_id res chain seq x y z
N MET A 1 29.60 -18.30 81.90
CA MET A 1 29.52 -17.03 82.65
C MET A 1 28.69 -16.05 81.85
N TYR A 2 27.65 -15.54 82.50
CA TYR A 2 26.68 -14.56 82.03
C TYR A 2 27.31 -13.16 82.11
N THR A 3 27.11 -12.29 81.11
CA THR A 3 26.40 -11.00 81.25
C THR A 3 26.40 -10.21 79.92
N PRO A 4 25.26 -9.61 79.55
CA PRO A 4 25.06 -8.75 78.37
C PRO A 4 25.00 -7.25 78.72
N SER A 5 25.19 -6.38 77.72
CA SER A 5 24.61 -5.02 77.50
C SER A 5 25.61 -4.18 76.67
N HIS A 6 25.26 -3.44 75.62
CA HIS A 6 24.20 -2.45 75.51
C HIS A 6 23.66 -2.32 74.08
N ILE A 7 22.37 -2.00 74.03
CA ILE A 7 21.60 -1.57 72.86
C ILE A 7 22.02 -0.14 72.50
N LEU A 8 22.32 0.12 71.23
CA LEU A 8 22.12 1.44 70.64
C LEU A 8 21.55 1.28 69.23
N SER A 9 20.32 1.75 69.09
CA SER A 9 19.55 1.82 67.84
C SER A 9 20.19 2.81 66.87
N LEU A 10 20.33 2.42 65.61
CA LEU A 10 20.43 3.36 64.48
C LEU A 10 19.70 2.74 63.30
N ALA A 11 18.48 3.22 63.07
CA ALA A 11 17.73 3.02 61.86
C ALA A 11 18.49 3.64 60.68
N THR A 12 18.95 2.81 59.74
CA THR A 12 19.49 3.28 58.46
C THR A 12 18.55 2.90 57.33
N ALA A 13 17.78 3.92 56.93
CA ALA A 13 17.25 4.24 55.61
C ALA A 13 17.29 3.13 54.53
N PHE A 14 16.10 2.60 54.22
CA PHE A 14 15.77 2.17 52.86
C PHE A 14 15.67 3.41 51.97
N LEU A 15 16.61 3.59 51.04
CA LEU A 15 16.49 4.60 49.98
C LEU A 15 16.85 3.98 48.62
N THR A 16 15.81 3.46 47.96
CA THR A 16 15.54 3.51 46.52
C THR A 16 16.72 3.43 45.54
N VAL A 17 17.02 2.22 45.05
CA VAL A 17 17.65 2.03 43.73
C VAL A 17 16.52 1.79 42.72
N ALA A 18 15.91 2.87 42.24
CA ALA A 18 14.86 2.80 41.23
C ALA A 18 14.85 4.04 40.32
N THR A 19 16.01 4.46 39.83
CA THR A 19 16.10 5.59 38.89
C THR A 19 17.26 5.44 37.92
N SER A 20 17.20 4.47 37.01
CA SER A 20 18.11 4.43 35.86
C SER A 20 17.60 3.60 34.67
N LEU A 21 16.29 3.61 34.40
CA LEU A 21 15.72 3.07 33.15
C LEU A 21 14.87 4.08 32.36
N ALA A 22 14.78 5.34 32.82
CA ALA A 22 13.97 6.38 32.16
C ALA A 22 14.78 7.34 31.26
N ALA A 23 16.10 7.16 31.14
CA ALA A 23 17.00 8.11 30.46
C ALA A 23 17.33 7.76 29.00
N LEU A 24 16.77 6.69 28.42
CA LEU A 24 17.00 6.31 27.01
C LEU A 24 15.84 6.65 26.06
N SER A 25 14.79 7.32 26.54
CA SER A 25 13.57 7.59 25.74
C SER A 25 13.42 9.05 25.30
N GLN A 26 14.51 9.80 25.13
CA GLN A 26 14.46 11.19 24.66
C GLN A 26 15.50 11.49 23.59
N ASN A 27 15.36 10.87 22.41
CA ASN A 27 15.88 11.44 21.17
C ASN A 27 15.31 10.78 19.90
N ALA A 28 14.02 10.41 19.92
CA ALA A 28 13.27 10.39 18.68
C ALA A 28 12.91 11.85 18.36
N LYS A 29 13.86 12.61 17.79
CA LYS A 29 13.47 13.84 17.09
C LYS A 29 12.48 13.38 16.03
N ALA A 30 11.24 13.85 16.13
CA ALA A 30 10.31 13.80 15.01
C ALA A 30 11.09 14.32 13.79
N VAL A 31 11.18 13.49 12.74
CA VAL A 31 11.66 13.96 11.45
C VAL A 31 10.64 15.01 11.05
N GLU A 32 10.95 16.30 11.26
CA GLU A 32 10.15 17.36 10.66
C GLU A 32 10.12 17.08 9.16
N SER A 33 8.92 16.99 8.60
CA SER A 33 8.74 16.84 7.17
C SER A 33 9.42 18.02 6.48
N SER A 34 10.52 17.75 5.78
CA SER A 34 11.16 18.72 4.90
C SER A 34 10.10 19.40 4.04
N PRO A 35 10.05 20.75 3.96
CA PRO A 35 9.06 21.43 3.14
C PRO A 35 9.09 20.88 1.71
N LEU A 36 7.93 20.50 1.18
CA LEU A 36 7.76 20.05 -0.20
C LEU A 36 7.44 21.26 -1.08
N VAL A 37 8.27 21.50 -2.09
CA VAL A 37 8.07 22.60 -3.05
C VAL A 37 8.09 22.03 -4.47
N TYR A 38 7.16 22.48 -5.30
CA TYR A 38 7.16 22.18 -6.73
C TYR A 38 7.91 23.26 -7.48
N LEU A 39 8.79 22.89 -8.41
CA LEU A 39 9.47 23.89 -9.23
C LEU A 39 8.47 24.63 -10.14
N GLU A 40 8.71 25.93 -10.30
CA GLU A 40 7.97 26.80 -11.21
C GLU A 40 8.38 26.49 -12.66
N GLN A 41 7.64 25.59 -13.30
CA GLN A 41 7.91 25.09 -14.65
C GLN A 41 6.88 25.57 -15.68
N ASN A 42 6.29 26.75 -15.44
CA ASN A 42 5.17 27.30 -16.20
C ASN A 42 3.91 26.41 -16.21
N TRP A 43 3.74 25.59 -15.18
CA TRP A 43 2.56 24.76 -14.99
C TRP A 43 1.72 25.29 -13.84
N ASP A 44 0.44 25.55 -14.10
CA ASP A 44 -0.51 25.72 -13.02
C ASP A 44 -0.78 24.39 -12.30
N ALA A 45 -1.54 24.46 -11.21
CA ALA A 45 -1.85 23.29 -10.39
C ALA A 45 -2.69 22.23 -11.13
N GLU A 46 -3.51 22.63 -12.11
CA GLU A 46 -4.34 21.71 -12.88
C GLU A 46 -3.51 20.98 -13.95
N MET A 47 -2.65 21.69 -14.66
CA MET A 47 -1.69 21.11 -15.61
C MET A 47 -0.79 20.08 -14.92
N ARG A 48 -0.26 20.41 -13.74
CA ARG A 48 0.56 19.47 -12.96
C ARG A 48 -0.23 18.25 -12.51
N ALA A 49 -1.45 18.43 -12.03
CA ALA A 49 -2.29 17.31 -11.61
C ALA A 49 -2.70 16.41 -12.80
N ASN A 50 -2.97 16.99 -13.98
CA ASN A 50 -3.18 16.23 -15.22
C ASN A 50 -1.91 15.45 -15.61
N TYR A 51 -0.73 16.06 -15.50
CA TYR A 51 0.54 15.37 -15.75
C TYR A 51 0.73 14.16 -14.81
N TYR A 52 0.33 14.28 -13.55
CA TYR A 52 0.42 13.19 -12.57
C TYR A 52 -0.58 12.07 -12.81
N TYR A 53 -1.86 12.43 -13.03
CA TYR A 53 -2.98 11.51 -12.83
C TYR A 53 -3.79 11.21 -14.10
N GLN A 54 -3.42 11.72 -15.27
CA GLN A 54 -4.13 11.41 -16.52
C GLN A 54 -3.86 9.96 -16.96
N PRO A 55 -4.90 9.11 -17.16
CA PRO A 55 -4.72 7.74 -17.61
C PRO A 55 -4.06 7.63 -19.01
N GLN A 56 -3.18 6.65 -19.18
CA GLN A 56 -2.44 6.41 -20.44
C GLN A 56 -2.59 4.98 -20.97
N GLY A 57 -3.56 4.22 -20.45
CA GLY A 57 -3.89 2.88 -20.95
C GLY A 57 -2.97 1.74 -20.49
N SER A 58 -1.99 1.99 -19.62
CA SER A 58 -1.06 0.96 -19.11
C SER A 58 -1.78 -0.16 -18.33
N ARG A 59 -2.80 0.19 -17.53
CA ARG A 59 -3.78 -0.73 -16.91
C ARG A 59 -3.13 -1.96 -16.27
N LEU A 60 -2.48 -1.77 -15.14
CA LEU A 60 -1.70 -2.79 -14.45
C LEU A 60 -2.57 -3.80 -13.67
N ILE A 61 -3.44 -3.29 -12.79
CA ILE A 61 -4.18 -4.11 -11.81
C ILE A 61 -5.53 -3.44 -11.51
N PRO A 62 -6.60 -4.18 -11.19
CA PRO A 62 -7.83 -3.57 -10.71
C PRO A 62 -7.56 -2.70 -9.47
N GLN A 63 -8.03 -1.45 -9.46
CA GLN A 63 -7.67 -0.51 -8.39
C GLN A 63 -8.06 -1.03 -7.00
N LYS A 64 -9.24 -1.67 -6.92
CA LYS A 64 -9.76 -2.23 -5.65
C LYS A 64 -8.91 -3.39 -5.16
N TRP A 65 -8.28 -4.12 -6.09
CA TRP A 65 -7.41 -5.23 -5.72
C TRP A 65 -6.08 -4.70 -5.20
N PHE A 66 -5.50 -3.69 -5.85
CA PHE A 66 -4.28 -3.04 -5.38
C PHE A 66 -4.40 -2.52 -3.93
N GLY A 67 -5.52 -1.85 -3.61
CA GLY A 67 -5.79 -1.37 -2.24
C GLY A 67 -6.08 -2.49 -1.22
N ALA A 68 -6.46 -3.68 -1.67
CA ALA A 68 -6.82 -4.81 -0.79
C ALA A 68 -5.67 -5.81 -0.56
N LEU A 69 -4.66 -5.79 -1.42
CA LEU A 69 -3.49 -6.66 -1.33
C LEU A 69 -2.66 -6.31 -0.10
N GLU A 70 -2.20 -7.35 0.59
CA GLU A 70 -1.14 -7.26 1.58
C GLU A 70 0.22 -7.50 0.95
N GLN A 71 1.28 -7.04 1.58
CA GLN A 71 2.64 -7.44 1.20
C GLN A 71 2.79 -8.97 1.27
N ALA A 72 3.74 -9.51 0.50
CA ALA A 72 3.86 -10.96 0.33
C ALA A 72 4.22 -11.67 1.64
N ASP A 73 5.08 -11.06 2.44
CA ASP A 73 5.73 -11.65 3.62
C ASP A 73 5.09 -11.23 4.96
N ASN A 74 4.14 -10.30 4.96
CA ASN A 74 3.51 -9.76 6.16
C ASN A 74 2.05 -9.33 5.91
N ILE A 75 1.33 -8.86 6.93
CA ILE A 75 -0.10 -8.53 6.84
C ILE A 75 -0.39 -7.05 6.52
N GLU A 76 0.64 -6.21 6.39
CA GLU A 76 0.49 -4.80 6.03
C GLU A 76 0.04 -4.67 4.58
N LEU A 77 -0.77 -3.64 4.28
CA LEU A 77 -1.22 -3.41 2.91
C LEU A 77 -0.04 -3.10 1.97
N PHE A 78 -0.16 -3.53 0.73
CA PHE A 78 0.83 -3.24 -0.31
C PHE A 78 0.80 -1.76 -0.73
N ALA A 79 -0.40 -1.17 -0.77
CA ALA A 79 -0.61 0.20 -1.26
C ALA A 79 -0.36 1.29 -0.20
N THR A 80 0.35 0.98 0.91
CA THR A 80 0.72 2.00 1.91
C THR A 80 1.78 2.94 1.33
N ARG A 81 1.74 4.21 1.75
CA ARG A 81 2.74 5.21 1.35
C ARG A 81 4.14 4.72 1.67
N GLU A 82 4.35 4.20 2.87
CA GLU A 82 5.63 3.69 3.37
C GLU A 82 6.17 2.55 2.50
N ASN A 83 5.31 1.62 2.07
CA ASN A 83 5.72 0.53 1.19
C ASN A 83 6.04 1.02 -0.22
N LEU A 84 5.30 2.00 -0.73
CA LEU A 84 5.50 2.52 -2.09
C LEU A 84 6.72 3.45 -2.19
N GLU A 85 6.96 4.30 -1.20
CA GLU A 85 8.11 5.22 -1.15
C GLU A 85 9.45 4.48 -1.15
N ARG A 86 9.51 3.24 -0.63
CA ARG A 86 10.75 2.42 -0.68
C ARG A 86 11.21 2.08 -2.10
N PHE A 87 10.29 2.14 -3.08
CA PHE A 87 10.60 1.97 -4.50
C PHE A 87 10.94 3.28 -5.19
N GLY A 88 11.05 4.41 -4.47
CA GLY A 88 11.25 5.73 -5.06
C GLY A 88 9.99 6.34 -5.68
N ILE A 89 8.81 5.78 -5.40
CA ILE A 89 7.52 6.35 -5.81
C ILE A 89 7.25 7.61 -4.99
N LEU A 90 6.86 8.69 -5.66
CA LEU A 90 6.62 9.98 -5.03
C LEU A 90 5.13 10.22 -4.76
N PHE A 91 4.85 10.96 -3.70
CA PHE A 91 3.51 11.43 -3.36
C PHE A 91 3.45 12.95 -3.44
N ALA A 92 2.32 13.46 -3.91
CA ALA A 92 2.06 14.88 -3.96
C ALA A 92 1.17 15.30 -2.79
N ASP A 93 1.43 16.49 -2.22
CA ASP A 93 0.47 17.13 -1.31
C ASP A 93 -0.80 17.59 -2.06
N ILE A 94 -0.70 17.72 -3.39
CA ILE A 94 -1.83 17.99 -4.28
C ILE A 94 -2.63 16.69 -4.45
N LYS A 95 -3.73 16.59 -3.70
CA LYS A 95 -4.70 15.51 -3.87
C LYS A 95 -5.33 15.53 -5.27
N PRO A 96 -5.55 14.37 -5.91
CA PRO A 96 -6.30 14.31 -7.15
C PRO A 96 -7.70 14.92 -6.94
N LYS A 97 -8.04 15.92 -7.74
CA LYS A 97 -9.38 16.50 -7.77
C LYS A 97 -10.37 15.51 -8.40
N SER A 98 -11.67 15.76 -8.23
CA SER A 98 -12.75 14.92 -8.78
C SER A 98 -12.70 14.68 -10.30
N GLY A 99 -11.94 15.49 -11.05
CA GLY A 99 -11.72 15.30 -12.49
C GLY A 99 -10.66 14.25 -12.86
N HIS A 100 -9.77 13.88 -11.93
CA HIS A 100 -8.69 12.91 -12.17
C HIS A 100 -9.04 11.48 -11.72
N LEU A 101 -10.20 11.32 -11.07
CA LEU A 101 -10.74 10.03 -10.67
C LEU A 101 -12.13 9.84 -11.31
N PRO A 102 -12.53 8.60 -11.62
CA PRO A 102 -13.91 8.31 -11.96
C PRO A 102 -14.90 8.86 -10.92
N LYS A 103 -16.05 9.36 -11.41
CA LYS A 103 -17.06 9.98 -10.55
C LYS A 103 -17.53 9.01 -9.46
N ASN A 104 -17.56 9.49 -8.20
CA ASN A 104 -17.95 8.73 -7.01
C ASN A 104 -17.03 7.54 -6.67
N LEU A 105 -15.81 7.50 -7.22
CA LEU A 105 -14.82 6.51 -6.82
C LEU A 105 -14.05 7.02 -5.60
N GLU A 106 -14.12 6.27 -4.51
CA GLU A 106 -13.22 6.40 -3.36
C GLU A 106 -12.14 5.32 -3.48
N LEU A 107 -10.88 5.71 -3.26
CA LEU A 107 -9.75 4.80 -3.24
C LEU A 107 -9.44 4.39 -1.80
N ASP A 108 -9.17 3.11 -1.59
CA ASP A 108 -8.72 2.57 -0.30
C ASP A 108 -7.22 2.85 -0.02
N PHE A 109 -6.58 3.65 -0.88
CA PHE A 109 -5.16 3.99 -0.83
C PHE A 109 -4.92 5.41 -1.36
N GLU A 110 -3.77 5.97 -1.02
CA GLU A 110 -3.33 7.27 -1.56
C GLU A 110 -2.75 7.07 -2.96
N LEU A 111 -3.28 7.80 -3.97
CA LEU A 111 -2.80 7.70 -5.35
C LEU A 111 -1.45 8.42 -5.50
N PRO A 112 -0.34 7.73 -5.83
CA PRO A 112 0.96 8.38 -5.95
C PRO A 112 1.10 9.15 -7.28
N ILE A 113 2.10 10.04 -7.35
CA ILE A 113 2.54 10.66 -8.61
C ILE A 113 2.90 9.53 -9.59
N GLY A 114 2.40 9.62 -10.83
CA GLY A 114 2.67 8.58 -11.81
C GLY A 114 1.64 7.48 -11.88
N PHE A 115 0.57 7.53 -11.07
CA PHE A 115 -0.49 6.53 -11.08
C PHE A 115 -1.82 7.15 -11.47
N ALA A 116 -2.63 6.42 -12.23
CA ALA A 116 -3.93 6.89 -12.69
C ALA A 116 -4.96 5.76 -12.69
N ILE A 117 -6.23 6.13 -12.57
CA ILE A 117 -7.37 5.21 -12.64
C ILE A 117 -8.03 5.33 -14.01
N ASP A 118 -7.93 4.28 -14.81
CA ASP A 118 -8.54 4.17 -16.13
C ASP A 118 -9.93 3.52 -16.01
N PRO A 119 -11.03 4.23 -16.33
CA PRO A 119 -12.36 3.63 -16.42
C PRO A 119 -12.48 2.78 -17.69
N VAL A 120 -12.87 1.52 -17.53
CA VAL A 120 -13.02 0.57 -18.65
C VAL A 120 -14.50 0.17 -18.77
N GLU A 121 -15.16 0.61 -19.85
CA GLU A 121 -16.63 0.46 -20.02
C GLU A 121 -17.09 -0.97 -20.36
N SER A 122 -16.24 -1.84 -20.91
CA SER A 122 -16.53 -3.26 -21.13
C SER A 122 -15.26 -3.97 -21.64
N LEU A 123 -14.98 -5.18 -21.13
CA LEU A 123 -13.78 -5.95 -21.44
C LEU A 123 -13.90 -6.79 -22.71
N THR A 124 -14.20 -6.16 -23.82
CA THR A 124 -14.18 -6.84 -25.12
C THR A 124 -12.98 -6.36 -25.92
N TRP A 125 -11.79 -6.81 -25.51
CA TRP A 125 -10.72 -7.29 -26.42
C TRP A 125 -9.54 -7.96 -25.69
N THR A 126 -9.35 -7.70 -24.40
CA THR A 126 -8.38 -8.45 -23.57
C THR A 126 -9.11 -9.04 -22.37
N SER A 127 -8.91 -10.33 -22.12
CA SER A 127 -9.64 -11.15 -21.12
C SER A 127 -9.31 -10.80 -19.66
N ARG A 128 -9.11 -9.52 -19.34
CA ARG A 128 -8.83 -9.01 -17.99
C ARG A 128 -10.10 -9.14 -17.13
N PRO A 129 -10.01 -9.33 -15.79
CA PRO A 129 -11.18 -9.51 -14.93
C PRO A 129 -12.09 -8.27 -14.92
N ASN A 130 -13.40 -8.49 -14.80
CA ASN A 130 -14.50 -7.52 -14.91
C ASN A 130 -14.52 -6.46 -13.82
N THR A 131 -13.51 -5.59 -13.88
CA THR A 131 -13.23 -4.56 -12.89
C THR A 131 -13.15 -3.23 -13.63
N GLY A 132 -14.25 -2.48 -13.64
CA GLY A 132 -14.43 -1.27 -14.45
C GLY A 132 -13.45 -0.12 -14.18
N HIS A 133 -12.52 -0.27 -13.22
CA HIS A 133 -11.50 0.73 -12.88
C HIS A 133 -10.13 0.06 -12.68
N MET A 134 -9.21 0.35 -13.59
CA MET A 134 -7.86 -0.20 -13.60
C MET A 134 -6.87 0.86 -13.12
N LEU A 135 -6.02 0.51 -12.16
CA LEU A 135 -4.84 1.29 -11.81
C LEU A 135 -3.77 1.07 -12.88
N GLY A 136 -3.12 2.13 -13.34
CA GLY A 136 -2.00 2.06 -14.26
C GLY A 136 -0.97 3.15 -13.99
N LEU A 137 0.22 2.97 -14.56
CA LEU A 137 1.28 3.98 -14.58
C LEU A 137 1.05 5.02 -15.67
N THR A 138 1.49 6.24 -15.42
CA THR A 138 1.55 7.36 -16.36
C THR A 138 3.01 7.74 -16.62
N CYS A 139 3.27 8.57 -17.63
CA CYS A 139 4.61 9.10 -17.93
C CYS A 139 5.30 9.69 -16.70
N SER A 140 4.54 10.31 -15.79
CA SER A 140 5.10 10.98 -14.61
C SER A 140 5.70 10.01 -13.59
N ALA A 141 5.37 8.70 -13.63
CA ALA A 141 6.04 7.69 -12.81
C ALA A 141 7.54 7.58 -13.13
N CYS A 142 7.88 7.72 -14.42
CA CYS A 142 9.25 7.64 -14.92
C CYS A 142 9.90 9.01 -15.13
N HIS A 143 9.09 10.05 -15.27
CA HIS A 143 9.52 11.42 -15.59
C HIS A 143 9.22 12.43 -14.47
N THR A 144 9.18 12.02 -13.21
CA THR A 144 9.14 12.95 -12.07
C THR A 144 10.17 12.53 -11.05
N SER A 145 10.91 13.48 -10.50
CA SER A 145 11.91 13.22 -9.48
C SER A 145 11.85 14.27 -8.38
N ASN A 146 12.57 14.04 -7.29
CA ASN A 146 12.79 15.05 -6.27
C ASN A 146 14.28 15.18 -5.93
N VAL A 147 14.64 16.36 -5.42
CA VAL A 147 15.98 16.64 -4.90
C VAL A 147 15.85 17.35 -3.57
N VAL A 148 16.74 17.03 -2.62
CA VAL A 148 16.78 17.71 -1.32
C VAL A 148 17.88 18.76 -1.34
N VAL A 149 17.51 20.03 -1.20
CA VAL A 149 18.45 21.15 -1.15
C VAL A 149 18.20 21.93 0.14
N ASN A 150 19.22 22.02 1.00
CA ASN A 150 19.15 22.72 2.29
C ASN A 150 17.96 22.30 3.18
N GLY A 151 17.60 21.01 3.15
CA GLY A 151 16.47 20.49 3.93
C GLY A 151 15.09 20.73 3.30
N THR A 152 15.02 21.27 2.08
CA THR A 152 13.77 21.40 1.31
C THR A 152 13.73 20.35 0.22
N THR A 153 12.63 19.61 0.13
CA THR A 153 12.39 18.64 -0.95
C THR A 153 11.77 19.38 -2.13
N MET A 154 12.47 19.44 -3.26
CA MET A 154 11.99 20.05 -4.49
C MET A 154 11.56 18.97 -5.47
N VAL A 155 10.30 19.00 -5.92
CA VAL A 155 9.79 18.12 -6.99
C VAL A 155 10.08 18.76 -8.33
N VAL A 156 10.66 17.96 -9.24
CA VAL A 156 11.04 18.35 -10.60
C VAL A 156 10.23 17.52 -11.59
N ASP A 157 9.29 18.17 -12.25
CA ASP A 157 8.46 17.54 -13.28
C ASP A 157 9.28 17.41 -14.58
N GLY A 158 9.26 16.25 -15.23
CA GLY A 158 10.09 15.95 -16.41
C GLY A 158 11.50 15.42 -16.11
N ALA A 159 11.93 15.37 -14.85
CA ALA A 159 13.23 14.81 -14.44
C ALA A 159 13.24 13.25 -14.48
N PRO A 160 14.41 12.60 -14.63
CA PRO A 160 14.50 11.15 -14.52
C PRO A 160 14.10 10.70 -13.11
N SER A 161 13.12 9.79 -13.04
CA SER A 161 12.60 9.27 -11.78
C SER A 161 13.59 8.35 -11.07
N MET A 162 13.45 8.28 -9.74
CA MET A 162 14.11 7.30 -8.88
C MET A 162 13.27 6.02 -8.70
N PHE A 163 12.17 5.88 -9.46
CA PHE A 163 11.28 4.73 -9.38
C PHE A 163 11.99 3.43 -9.81
N ASP A 164 12.28 2.56 -8.85
CA ASP A 164 12.74 1.19 -9.07
C ASP A 164 11.57 0.31 -9.53
N PHE A 165 11.26 0.43 -10.82
CA PHE A 165 10.16 -0.28 -11.46
C PHE A 165 10.31 -1.81 -11.35
N THR A 166 11.53 -2.34 -11.48
CA THR A 166 11.76 -3.79 -11.43
C THR A 166 11.43 -4.33 -10.04
N SER A 167 11.98 -3.73 -8.99
CA SER A 167 11.69 -4.16 -7.61
C SER A 167 10.21 -3.99 -7.25
N PHE A 168 9.58 -2.92 -7.72
CA PHE A 168 8.14 -2.72 -7.54
C PHE A 168 7.31 -3.83 -8.20
N MET A 169 7.60 -4.15 -9.46
CA MET A 169 6.87 -5.17 -10.21
C MET A 169 7.09 -6.56 -9.61
N THR A 170 8.32 -6.88 -9.18
CA THR A 170 8.62 -8.13 -8.45
C THR A 170 7.81 -8.21 -7.16
N ALA A 171 7.83 -7.16 -6.32
CA ALA A 171 7.10 -7.17 -5.07
C ALA A 171 5.57 -7.24 -5.27
N LEU A 172 5.04 -6.59 -6.31
CA LEU A 172 3.63 -6.67 -6.65
C LEU A 172 3.25 -8.07 -7.14
N SER A 173 4.10 -8.70 -7.95
CA SER A 173 3.92 -10.09 -8.39
C SER A 173 3.94 -11.07 -7.22
N ASP A 174 4.91 -10.93 -6.31
CA ASP A 174 5.00 -11.74 -5.09
C ASP A 174 3.77 -11.55 -4.20
N SER A 175 3.29 -10.31 -4.06
CA SER A 175 2.05 -9.98 -3.36
C SER A 175 0.85 -10.68 -3.99
N VAL A 176 0.69 -10.61 -5.31
CA VAL A 176 -0.39 -11.30 -6.04
C VAL A 176 -0.31 -12.82 -5.81
N MET A 177 0.90 -13.39 -5.86
CA MET A 177 1.11 -14.82 -5.64
C MET A 177 0.87 -15.28 -4.21
N ALA A 178 1.22 -14.47 -3.22
CA ALA A 178 0.91 -14.73 -1.83
C ALA A 178 -0.61 -14.76 -1.56
N HIS A 179 -1.42 -14.18 -2.45
CA HIS A 179 -2.88 -14.18 -2.41
C HIS A 179 -3.51 -15.19 -3.39
N TYR A 180 -2.74 -16.10 -4.00
CA TYR A 180 -3.33 -17.13 -4.84
C TYR A 180 -4.36 -17.95 -4.01
N PRO A 181 -5.63 -18.08 -4.45
CA PRO A 181 -6.72 -18.55 -3.60
C PRO A 181 -6.57 -19.99 -3.09
N TYR A 182 -5.98 -20.84 -3.94
CA TYR A 182 -5.87 -22.27 -3.72
C TYR A 182 -4.44 -22.64 -3.34
N TYR A 183 -4.28 -23.56 -2.38
CA TYR A 183 -2.98 -24.18 -2.15
C TYR A 183 -2.61 -25.08 -3.34
N LYS A 184 -1.30 -25.25 -3.62
CA LYS A 184 -0.78 -25.93 -4.83
C LYS A 184 -1.37 -27.33 -5.09
N ASP A 185 -1.93 -27.98 -4.08
CA ASP A 185 -2.47 -29.34 -4.14
C ASP A 185 -4.02 -29.41 -4.11
N GLN A 186 -4.72 -28.27 -4.16
CA GLN A 186 -6.18 -28.22 -4.15
C GLN A 186 -6.76 -28.07 -5.57
N ASP A 187 -7.74 -28.92 -5.89
CA ASP A 187 -8.52 -28.82 -7.13
C ASP A 187 -9.40 -27.55 -7.07
N PRO A 188 -9.22 -26.58 -7.98
CA PRO A 188 -10.01 -25.36 -8.04
C PRO A 188 -11.52 -25.60 -8.30
N ASN A 189 -11.93 -26.83 -8.65
CA ASN A 189 -13.32 -27.21 -8.84
C ASN A 189 -13.98 -27.86 -7.61
N GLN A 190 -13.27 -27.98 -6.47
CA GLN A 190 -13.84 -28.53 -5.24
C GLN A 190 -14.34 -27.44 -4.28
N ASN A 191 -15.26 -27.84 -3.38
CA ASN A 191 -15.85 -26.99 -2.35
C ASN A 191 -14.76 -26.22 -1.58
N LEU A 192 -14.92 -24.89 -1.43
CA LEU A 192 -13.95 -23.93 -0.84
C LEU A 192 -13.64 -24.14 0.67
N SER A 193 -13.62 -25.36 1.19
CA SER A 193 -13.18 -25.62 2.55
C SER A 193 -11.66 -25.55 2.62
N GLY A 194 -11.14 -24.34 2.88
CA GLY A 194 -9.73 -24.07 3.14
C GLY A 194 -9.05 -23.18 2.10
N LEU A 195 -9.56 -21.97 1.90
CA LEU A 195 -8.88 -20.95 1.09
C LEU A 195 -7.60 -20.45 1.78
N ASN A 196 -6.69 -19.91 0.97
CA ASN A 196 -5.55 -19.16 1.48
C ASN A 196 -6.02 -17.99 2.38
N PRO A 197 -5.57 -17.89 3.65
CA PRO A 197 -5.98 -16.83 4.57
C PRO A 197 -5.72 -15.40 4.07
N LYS A 198 -4.64 -15.19 3.31
CA LYS A 198 -4.38 -13.89 2.66
C LYS A 198 -5.46 -13.59 1.62
N PHE A 199 -5.80 -14.58 0.79
CA PHE A 199 -6.89 -14.43 -0.16
C PHE A 199 -8.24 -14.20 0.52
N GLU A 200 -8.54 -14.88 1.63
CA GLU A 200 -9.77 -14.62 2.40
C GLU A 200 -9.84 -13.18 2.90
N THR A 201 -8.72 -12.65 3.41
CA THR A 201 -8.65 -11.27 3.91
C THR A 201 -8.79 -10.26 2.78
N PHE A 202 -8.10 -10.49 1.67
CA PHE A 202 -8.27 -9.74 0.42
C PHE A 202 -9.73 -9.76 -0.07
N ALA A 203 -10.35 -10.94 -0.10
CA ALA A 203 -11.72 -11.10 -0.58
C ALA A 203 -12.73 -10.35 0.31
N LYS A 204 -12.52 -10.32 1.62
CA LYS A 204 -13.33 -9.50 2.54
C LYS A 204 -13.23 -8.00 2.18
N ARG A 205 -12.02 -7.48 1.96
CA ARG A 205 -11.80 -6.07 1.55
C ARG A 205 -12.43 -5.76 0.19
N VAL A 206 -12.30 -6.66 -0.78
CA VAL A 206 -12.83 -6.46 -2.15
C VAL A 206 -14.35 -6.58 -2.20
N LEU A 207 -14.94 -7.56 -1.51
CA LEU A 207 -16.38 -7.82 -1.58
C LEU A 207 -17.20 -6.96 -0.62
N GLY A 208 -16.59 -6.50 0.49
CA GLY A 208 -17.27 -5.78 1.57
C GLY A 208 -18.26 -6.64 2.34
N ASP A 209 -18.86 -6.05 3.38
CA ASP A 209 -19.72 -6.72 4.36
C ASP A 209 -21.20 -6.89 3.90
N ASP A 210 -21.51 -6.89 2.60
CA ASP A 210 -22.92 -7.03 2.16
C ASP A 210 -23.40 -8.49 2.32
N HIS A 211 -23.83 -8.81 3.55
CA HIS A 211 -24.28 -10.11 4.04
C HIS A 211 -25.73 -10.47 3.67
N LYS A 212 -26.31 -9.86 2.61
CA LYS A 212 -27.75 -10.00 2.30
C LYS A 212 -28.25 -11.44 2.20
N THR A 213 -27.40 -12.42 1.86
CA THR A 213 -27.49 -13.83 2.32
C THR A 213 -26.11 -14.51 2.22
N ILE A 214 -25.83 -15.52 3.05
CA ILE A 214 -24.58 -16.33 2.98
C ILE A 214 -24.37 -16.96 1.59
N TYR A 215 -25.46 -17.37 0.93
CA TYR A 215 -25.41 -17.97 -0.41
C TYR A 215 -24.87 -16.98 -1.47
N HIS A 216 -25.27 -15.70 -1.42
CA HIS A 216 -24.75 -14.69 -2.34
C HIS A 216 -23.28 -14.36 -2.08
N TYR A 217 -22.82 -14.43 -0.82
CA TYR A 217 -21.41 -14.23 -0.52
C TYR A 217 -20.54 -15.34 -1.11
N GLN A 218 -20.94 -16.60 -0.94
CA GLN A 218 -20.17 -17.74 -1.44
C GLN A 218 -20.05 -17.74 -2.98
N GLU A 219 -21.14 -17.38 -3.69
CA GLU A 219 -21.12 -17.24 -5.14
C GLU A 219 -20.17 -16.12 -5.60
N ARG A 220 -20.22 -14.96 -4.93
CA ARG A 220 -19.31 -13.84 -5.21
C ARG A 220 -17.86 -14.18 -4.90
N LEU A 221 -17.60 -14.92 -3.82
CA LEU A 221 -16.27 -15.40 -3.44
C LEU A 221 -15.70 -16.37 -4.48
N ASN A 222 -16.49 -17.36 -4.91
CA ASN A 222 -16.13 -18.27 -5.99
C ASN A 222 -15.80 -17.52 -7.29
N LYS A 223 -16.65 -16.55 -7.65
CA LYS A 223 -16.43 -15.71 -8.84
C LYS A 223 -15.12 -14.91 -8.71
N LEU A 224 -14.89 -14.26 -7.57
CA LEU A 224 -13.68 -13.49 -7.31
C LEU A 224 -12.43 -14.38 -7.35
N ALA A 225 -12.46 -15.57 -6.75
CA ALA A 225 -11.34 -16.51 -6.78
C ALA A 225 -11.00 -16.92 -8.21
N ASN A 226 -12.00 -17.26 -9.03
CA ASN A 226 -11.80 -17.61 -10.43
C ASN A 226 -11.28 -16.44 -11.28
N GLU A 227 -11.75 -15.22 -11.02
CA GLU A 227 -11.23 -14.01 -11.69
C GLU A 227 -9.80 -13.70 -11.25
N PHE A 228 -9.47 -13.89 -9.97
CA PHE A 228 -8.15 -13.66 -9.42
C PHE A 228 -7.13 -14.66 -9.97
N VAL A 229 -7.45 -15.95 -10.06
CA VAL A 229 -6.56 -16.96 -10.68
C VAL A 229 -6.23 -16.57 -12.11
N LYS A 230 -7.24 -16.26 -12.93
CA LYS A 230 -7.03 -15.82 -14.33
C LYS A 230 -6.17 -14.57 -14.42
N PHE A 231 -6.31 -13.66 -13.46
CA PHE A 231 -5.47 -12.47 -13.39
C PHE A 231 -4.04 -12.81 -13.00
N ALA A 232 -3.83 -13.55 -11.91
CA ALA A 232 -2.51 -13.92 -11.40
C ALA A 232 -1.70 -14.67 -12.46
N ASP A 233 -2.29 -15.68 -13.10
CA ASP A 233 -1.63 -16.46 -14.16
C ASP A 233 -1.14 -15.56 -15.30
N ARG A 234 -1.95 -14.61 -15.76
CA ARG A 234 -1.52 -13.66 -16.79
C ARG A 234 -0.51 -12.65 -16.26
N PHE A 235 -0.71 -12.13 -15.05
CA PHE A 235 0.15 -11.13 -14.46
C PHE A 235 1.61 -11.61 -14.41
N ILE A 236 1.83 -12.87 -14.06
CA ILE A 236 3.17 -13.49 -13.98
C ILE A 236 3.79 -13.75 -15.36
N HIS A 237 2.97 -13.99 -16.38
CA HIS A 237 3.45 -14.36 -17.72
C HIS A 237 3.57 -13.18 -18.69
N GLU A 238 2.87 -12.08 -18.43
CA GLU A 238 2.79 -10.89 -19.28
C GLU A 238 3.52 -9.66 -18.70
N THR A 239 4.04 -9.73 -17.47
CA THR A 239 4.86 -8.68 -16.84
C THR A 239 6.26 -9.17 -16.51
#